data_AF-A0A955ICH8-F1
#
_entry.id   AF-A0A955ICH8-F1
#
_cell.length_a   1.000
_cell.length_b   1.000
_cell.length_c   1.000
_cell.angle_alpha   90.00
_cell.angle_beta   90.00
_cell.angle_gamma   90.00
#
_symmetry.space_group_name_H-M   'P 1'
#
loop_
_entity.id
_entity.type
_entity.pdbx_description
1 polymer ?
#
loop_
_entity_poly.entity_id
_entity_poly.type
_entity_poly.pdbx_seq_one_letter_code
_entity_poly.pdbx_strand_id
1 'polypeptide(L)' 'MDDVRSVIRLGLSLRAQKKIRVRQPLSRVTISREFDEMASEIIREELNIHELVTTTPDTIAREILKVDARLLGPKF' A
#
# COMPACT_ATOMS: atom_id res chain seq x y z
N MET A 1 13.73 5.07 7.79
CA MET A 1 12.98 6.31 7.45
C MET A 1 12.44 6.31 6.02
N ASP A 2 13.12 5.71 5.04
CA ASP A 2 12.66 5.70 3.65
C ASP A 2 11.36 4.93 3.39
N ASP A 3 11.12 3.86 4.14
CA ASP A 3 9.89 3.05 4.02
C ASP A 3 8.63 3.85 4.40
N VAL A 4 8.70 4.61 5.50
CA VAL A 4 7.62 5.48 5.98
C VAL A 4 7.26 6.54 4.93
N ARG A 5 8.29 7.20 4.37
CA ARG A 5 8.12 8.18 3.30
C ARG A 5 7.51 7.56 2.05
N SER A 6 7.89 6.33 1.73
CA SER A 6 7.34 5.59 0.59
C SER A 6 5.85 5.28 0.79
N VAL A 7 5.46 4.83 1.98
CA VAL A 7 4.04 4.59 2.33
C VAL A 7 3.22 5.88 2.23
N ILE A 8 3.71 6.99 2.77
CA ILE A 8 3.01 8.29 2.70
C ILE A 8 2.84 8.73 1.25
N ARG A 9 3.90 8.66 0.43
CA ARG A 9 3.83 9.04 -0.99
C ARG A 9 2.83 8.18 -1.77
N LEU A 10 2.84 6.86 -1.54
CA LEU A 10 1.88 5.94 -2.16
C LEU A 10 0.45 6.25 -1.71
N GLY A 11 0.23 6.48 -0.42
CA GLY A 11 -1.07 6.83 0.13
C GLY A 11 -1.63 8.14 -0.44
N LEU A 12 -0.82 9.20 -0.50
CA LEU A 12 -1.19 10.48 -1.11
C LEU A 12 -1.49 10.33 -2.61
N SER A 13 -0.70 9.54 -3.34
CA SER A 13 -0.93 9.24 -4.75
C SER A 13 -2.26 8.53 -4.98
N LEU A 14 -2.56 7.49 -4.18
CA LEU A 14 -3.83 6.76 -4.24
C LEU A 14 -5.03 7.69 -3.96
N ARG A 15 -4.90 8.60 -2.98
CA ARG A 15 -5.94 9.61 -2.71
C ARG A 15 -6.17 10.53 -3.89
N ALA A 16 -5.09 11.00 -4.52
CA ALA A 16 -5.18 11.83 -5.72
C ALA A 16 -5.88 11.08 -6.87
N GLN A 17 -5.51 9.82 -7.11
CA GLN A 17 -6.16 8.96 -8.13
C GLN A 17 -7.65 8.77 -7.86
N LYS A 18 -8.04 8.59 -6.59
CA LYS A 18 -9.45 8.46 -6.17
C LYS A 18 -10.16 9.80 -5.97
N LYS A 19 -9.49 10.94 -6.22
CA LYS A 19 -9.99 12.31 -6.03
C LYS A 19 -10.49 12.59 -4.60
N ILE A 20 -9.92 11.92 -3.61
CA ILE A 20 -10.24 12.11 -2.18
C ILE A 20 -9.34 13.22 -1.63
N ARG A 21 -9.91 14.36 -1.25
CA ARG A 21 -9.16 15.48 -0.68
C ARG A 21 -8.65 15.17 0.73
N VAL A 22 -7.47 15.71 1.07
CA VAL A 22 -6.76 15.43 2.35
C VAL A 22 -7.59 15.69 3.59
N ARG A 23 -8.42 16.75 3.58
CA ARG A 23 -9.32 17.12 4.68
C ARG A 23 -10.39 16.07 5.02
N GLN A 24 -10.68 15.13 4.12
CA GLN A 24 -11.66 14.07 4.38
C GLN A 24 -10.93 12.92 5.05
N PRO A 25 -11.17 12.66 6.35
CA PRO A 25 -10.47 11.60 7.05
C PRO A 25 -10.86 10.24 6.48
N LEU A 26 -9.87 9.37 6.33
CA LEU A 26 -10.10 7.98 5.91
C LEU A 26 -10.35 7.12 7.15
N SER A 27 -11.30 6.19 7.07
CA SER A 27 -11.62 5.30 8.19
C SER A 27 -10.43 4.43 8.57
N ARG A 28 -9.78 3.80 7.60
CA ARG A 28 -8.61 2.97 7.83
C ARG A 28 -7.66 2.93 6.64
N VAL A 29 -6.39 2.67 6.92
CA VAL A 29 -5.39 2.24 5.93
C VAL A 29 -4.80 0.92 6.37
N THR A 30 -4.66 0.00 5.44
CA THR A 30 -4.06 -1.31 5.68
C THR A 30 -2.68 -1.39 5.04
N ILE A 31 -1.69 -1.78 5.84
CA ILE A 31 -0.29 -1.90 5.42
C ILE A 31 0.23 -3.30 5.71
N SER A 32 1.20 -3.75 4.91
CA SER A 32 1.70 -5.13 4.95
C SER A 32 2.88 -5.35 5.92
N ARG A 33 3.26 -4.32 6.68
CA ARG A 33 4.44 -4.30 7.56
C ARG A 33 4.13 -3.51 8.82
N GLU A 34 4.68 -3.96 9.95
CA GLU A 34 4.62 -3.21 11.20
C GLU A 34 5.65 -2.07 11.21
N PHE A 35 5.22 -0.91 11.71
CA PHE A 35 6.08 0.23 11.98
C PHE A 35 6.12 0.48 13.50
N ASP A 36 7.17 1.16 13.96
CA ASP A 36 7.19 1.65 15.33
C ASP A 36 6.07 2.70 15.57
N GLU A 37 5.83 3.01 16.83
CA GLU A 37 4.74 3.91 17.23
C GLU A 37 4.91 5.32 16.63
N MET A 38 6.14 5.85 16.66
CA MET A 38 6.48 7.16 16.09
C MET A 38 6.18 7.22 14.59
N ALA A 39 6.62 6.23 13.82
CA ALA A 39 6.35 6.17 12.39
C ALA A 39 4.86 5.98 12.10
N SER A 40 4.15 5.21 12.93
CA SER A 40 2.71 4.99 12.80
C SER A 40 1.92 6.28 13.03
N GLU A 41 2.32 7.11 13.99
CA GLU A 41 1.74 8.42 14.23
C GLU A 41 1.97 9.37 13.05
N ILE A 42 3.20 9.46 12.55
CA ILE A 42 3.53 10.29 11.38
C ILE A 42 2.68 9.89 10.18
N ILE A 43 2.51 8.58 9.93
CA ILE A 43 1.67 8.08 8.83
C ILE A 43 0.20 8.48 9.06
N ARG A 44 -0.30 8.40 10.30
CA ARG A 44 -1.68 8.73 10.66
C ARG A 44 -2.01 10.20 10.36
N GLU A 45 -1.10 11.09 10.74
CA GLU A 45 -1.24 12.53 10.53
C GLU A 45 -1.15 12.90 9.06
N GLU A 46 -0.12 12.44 8.35
CA GLU A 46 0.12 12.79 6.94
C GLU A 46 -0.98 12.28 6.00
N LEU A 47 -1.56 11.10 6.30
CA LEU A 47 -2.67 10.55 5.52
C LEU A 47 -4.05 10.94 6.03
N ASN A 48 -4.17 11.61 7.18
CA ASN A 48 -5.43 11.92 7.86
C ASN A 48 -6.35 10.67 7.94
N ILE A 49 -5.92 9.67 8.71
CA ILE A 49 -6.61 8.39 8.88
C ILE A 49 -6.99 8.17 10.35
N HIS A 50 -8.11 7.49 10.62
CA HIS A 50 -8.49 7.13 11.99
C HIS A 50 -7.72 5.90 12.49
N GLU A 51 -7.53 4.90 11.62
CA GLU A 51 -6.93 3.62 12.00
C GLU A 51 -5.84 3.18 11.00
N LEU A 52 -4.71 2.72 11.53
CA LEU A 52 -3.65 2.06 10.76
C LEU A 52 -3.66 0.58 11.14
N VAL A 53 -4.00 -0.28 10.20
CA VAL A 53 -4.12 -1.73 10.41
C VAL A 53 -2.97 -2.44 9.71
N THR A 54 -2.24 -3.28 10.43
CA THR A 54 -1.24 -4.15 9.82
C THR A 54 -1.85 -5.49 9.46
N THR A 55 -1.54 -6.00 8.26
CA THR A 55 -1.97 -7.34 7.83
C THR A 55 -0.86 -8.04 7.07
N THR A 56 -1.01 -9.35 6.87
CA THR A 56 -0.04 -10.12 6.08
C THR A 56 -0.23 -9.86 4.57
N PRO A 57 0.88 -9.75 3.80
CA PRO A 57 0.83 -9.49 2.35
C PRO A 57 -0.10 -10.45 1.58
N ASP A 58 -0.19 -11.70 2.03
CA ASP A 58 -0.97 -12.78 1.40
C ASP A 58 -2.48 -12.49 1.37
N THR A 59 -2.97 -11.61 2.25
CA THR A 59 -4.38 -11.21 2.28
C THR A 59 -4.70 -10.03 1.37
N ILE A 60 -3.70 -9.22 1.02
CA ILE A 60 -3.87 -8.00 0.20
C ILE A 60 -3.65 -8.29 -1.28
N ALA A 61 -2.66 -9.13 -1.59
CA ALA A 61 -2.22 -9.36 -2.96
C ALA A 61 -2.29 -10.84 -3.32
N ARG A 62 -2.63 -11.10 -4.59
CA ARG A 62 -2.56 -12.44 -5.17
C ARG A 62 -1.30 -12.53 -6.02
N GLU A 63 -0.51 -13.57 -5.81
CA GLU A 63 0.60 -13.88 -6.71
C GLU A 63 0.06 -14.28 -8.09
N ILE A 64 0.51 -13.58 -9.13
CA ILE A 64 0.13 -13.86 -10.51
C ILE A 64 1.41 -14.13 -11.29
N LEU A 65 1.61 -15.40 -11.68
CA LEU A 65 2.67 -15.76 -12.63
C LEU A 65 2.17 -15.49 -14.06
N LYS A 66 2.78 -14.51 -14.74
CA LYS A 66 2.58 -14.33 -16.18
C LYS A 66 3.47 -15.29 -16.94
N VAL A 67 2.81 -16.23 -17.62
CA VAL A 67 3.46 -17.27 -18.39
C VAL A 67 3.76 -16.75 -19.80
N ASP A 68 5.02 -16.81 -20.25
CA ASP A 68 5.37 -16.49 -21.62
C ASP A 68 5.13 -17.70 -22.53
N ALA A 69 4.02 -17.66 -23.27
CA ALA A 69 3.61 -18.73 -24.18
C ALA A 69 4.62 -18.99 -25.32
N ARG A 70 5.52 -18.05 -25.65
CA ARG A 70 6.55 -18.27 -26.70
C ARG A 70 7.66 -19.20 -26.24
N LEU A 71 7.94 -19.20 -24.94
CA LEU A 71 8.93 -20.06 -24.32
C LEU A 71 8.35 -21.44 -23.97
N LEU A 72 7.02 -21.56 -23.96
CA LEU A 72 6.29 -22.76 -23.60
C LEU A 72 5.70 -23.44 -24.83
N GLY A 73 6.44 -24.42 -25.31
CA GLY A 73 6.06 -25.27 -26.42
C GLY A 73 7.31 -25.92 -27.03
N PRO A 74 7.17 -27.05 -27.73
CA PRO A 74 8.27 -27.63 -28.48
C PRO A 74 8.78 -26.62 -29.52
N LYS A 75 10.07 -26.28 -29.44
CA LYS A 75 10.77 -25.52 -30.47
C LYS A 75 11.13 -26.53 -31.58
N PHE A 76 10.29 -26.60 -32.61
CA PHE A 76 10.65 -27.26 -33.86
C PHE A 76 11.50 -26.33 -34.72
#